data_AF-A0A6L8T832-F1
#
_entry.id   AF-A0A6L8T832-F1
#
_cell.length_a   1.000
_cell.length_b   1.000
_cell.length_c   1.000
_cell.angle_alpha   90.00
_cell.angle_beta   90.00
_cell.angle_gamma   90.00
#
_symmetry.space_group_name_H-M   'P 1'
#
loop_
_entity.id
_entity.type
_entity.pdbx_description
1 polymer ?
#
loop_
_entity_poly.entity_id
_entity_poly.type
_entity_poly.pdbx_seq_one_letter_code
_entity_poly.pdbx_strand_id
1 'polypeptide(L)'
;MFRIKEESGKKVVEEIREGSIVRRAEDDSLYKFLGVAKNTSSCEYEVVLMALSGDFGLYTVSVKDFTKIADFGSHQNYAYETCGNVDGNFSIIC
;
A
#
# COMPACT_ATOMS: atom_id res chain seq x y z
N MET A 1 7.92 0.09 6.29
CA MET A 1 7.29 -1.24 6.51
C MET A 1 7.91 -2.24 5.54
N PHE A 2 8.04 -3.51 5.92
CA PHE A 2 8.49 -4.56 4.99
C PHE A 2 7.36 -5.53 4.67
N ARG A 3 7.28 -5.95 3.41
CA ARG A 3 6.34 -6.97 2.91
C ARG A 3 7.13 -8.06 2.18
N ILE A 4 6.75 -9.32 2.37
CA ILE A 4 7.33 -10.43 1.61
C ILE A 4 6.46 -10.68 0.38
N LYS A 5 7.09 -10.70 -0.80
CA LYS A 5 6.48 -10.98 -2.10
C LYS A 5 7.04 -12.26 -2.69
N GLU A 6 6.20 -12.99 -3.42
CA GLU A 6 6.66 -14.11 -4.22
C GLU A 6 6.74 -13.69 -5.69
N GLU A 7 7.94 -13.68 -6.26
CA GLU A 7 8.18 -13.36 -7.65
C GLU A 7 8.90 -14.53 -8.31
N SER A 8 8.29 -15.13 -9.33
CA SER A 8 8.85 -16.29 -10.05
C SER A 8 9.29 -17.44 -9.12
N GLY A 9 8.50 -17.73 -8.08
CA GLY A 9 8.79 -18.78 -7.09
C GLY A 9 9.87 -18.42 -6.06
N LYS A 10 10.31 -17.15 -6.00
CA LYS A 10 11.27 -16.65 -5.00
C LYS A 10 10.62 -15.65 -4.06
N LYS A 11 10.91 -15.78 -2.76
CA LYS A 11 10.54 -14.78 -1.76
C LYS A 11 11.48 -13.58 -1.86
N VAL A 12 10.92 -12.42 -2.15
CA VAL A 12 11.57 -11.11 -2.20
C VAL A 12 11.03 -10.26 -1.05
N VAL A 13 11.87 -9.42 -0.46
CA VAL A 13 11.44 -8.45 0.55
C VAL A 13 11.30 -7.10 -0.13
N GLU A 14 10.10 -6.52 -0.03
CA GLU A 14 9.79 -5.18 -0.46
C GLU A 14 9.81 -4.24 0.76
N GLU A 15 10.52 -3.12 0.64
CA GLU A 15 10.47 -2.02 1.60
C GLU A 15 9.48 -0.95 1.11
N ILE A 16 8.44 -0.70 1.89
CA ILE A 16 7.47 0.39 1.70
C ILE A 16 7.87 1.51 2.64
N ARG A 17 8.37 2.62 2.09
CA ARG A 17 8.88 3.76 2.85
C ARG A 17 7.79 4.79 3.09
N GLU A 18 7.93 5.59 4.13
CA GLU A 18 7.08 6.77 4.30
C GLU A 18 7.20 7.66 3.07
N GLY A 19 6.06 8.08 2.53
CA GLY A 19 5.96 8.80 1.27
C GLY A 19 5.82 7.91 0.03
N SER A 20 5.88 6.58 0.12
CA SER A 20 5.53 5.69 -0.99
C SER A 20 4.10 5.96 -1.48
N ILE A 21 3.89 5.90 -2.79
CA ILE A 21 2.56 5.93 -3.39
C ILE A 21 2.09 4.51 -3.61
N VAL A 22 0.89 4.22 -3.14
CA VAL A 22 0.24 2.93 -3.28
C VAL A 22 -1.06 3.07 -4.05
N ARG A 23 -1.33 2.13 -4.94
CA ARG A 23 -2.58 2.04 -5.70
C ARG A 23 -3.44 0.93 -5.11
N ARG A 24 -4.71 1.24 -4.86
CA ARG A 24 -5.69 0.26 -4.37
C ARG A 24 -6.21 -0.58 -5.54
N ALA A 25 -6.25 -1.90 -5.39
CA ALA A 25 -6.64 -2.82 -6.46
C ALA A 25 -8.13 -2.81 -6.82
N GLU A 26 -8.99 -2.36 -5.90
CA GLU A 26 -10.44 -2.39 -6.06
C GLU A 26 -10.96 -1.27 -6.98
N ASP A 27 -10.33 -0.09 -6.93
CA ASP A 27 -10.84 1.13 -7.56
C ASP A 27 -9.73 2.01 -8.20
N ASP A 28 -8.49 1.51 -8.24
CA ASP A 28 -7.29 2.21 -8.72
C ASP A 28 -6.98 3.56 -8.02
N SER A 29 -7.59 3.81 -6.86
CA SER A 29 -7.32 5.03 -6.08
C SER A 29 -5.88 5.06 -5.58
N LEU A 30 -5.29 6.26 -5.60
CA LEU A 30 -3.92 6.49 -5.18
C LEU A 30 -3.86 7.06 -3.77
N TYR A 31 -2.97 6.50 -2.96
CA TYR A 31 -2.72 6.95 -1.60
C TYR A 31 -1.23 7.15 -1.36
N LYS A 32 -0.89 8.11 -0.51
CA LYS A 32 0.44 8.26 0.05
C LYS A 32 0.51 7.48 1.36
N PHE A 33 1.43 6.54 1.45
CA PHE A 33 1.75 5.82 2.68
C PHE A 33 2.47 6.76 3.65
N LEU A 34 1.94 6.92 4.86
CA LEU A 34 2.50 7.80 5.88
C LEU A 34 3.17 7.05 7.02
N GLY A 35 2.93 5.74 7.16
CA GLY A 35 3.53 4.93 8.21
C GLY A 35 2.58 3.85 8.73
N VAL A 36 2.96 3.26 9.86
CA VAL A 36 2.15 2.29 10.59
C VAL A 36 1.94 2.80 12.01
N ALA A 37 0.70 2.80 12.47
CA ALA A 37 0.32 3.19 13.81
C ALA A 37 -0.36 2.02 14.54
N LYS A 38 -0.25 2.00 15.87
CA LYS A 38 -1.00 1.04 16.70
C LYS A 38 -2.34 1.67 17.08
N ASN A 39 -3.43 1.03 16.71
CA ASN A 39 -4.76 1.42 17.16
C ASN A 39 -4.88 1.13 18.66
N THR A 40 -5.18 2.14 19.46
CA THR A 40 -5.22 2.02 20.93
C THR A 40 -6.44 1.26 21.44
N SER A 41 -7.52 1.21 20.64
CA SER A 41 -8.77 0.52 20.99
C SER A 41 -8.70 -0.96 20.66
N SER A 42 -8.26 -1.32 19.44
CA SER A 42 -8.17 -2.72 19.00
C SER A 42 -6.83 -3.38 19.33
N CYS A 43 -5.81 -2.60 19.69
CA CYS A 43 -4.41 -3.03 19.83
C CYS A 43 -3.75 -3.55 18.54
N GLU A 44 -4.42 -3.46 17.40
CA GLU A 44 -3.92 -3.87 16.09
C GLU A 44 -3.05 -2.79 15.44
N TYR A 45 -2.17 -3.21 14.52
CA TYR A 45 -1.40 -2.29 13.70
C TYR A 45 -2.16 -1.93 12.42
N GLU A 46 -2.22 -0.65 12.12
CA GLU A 46 -2.89 -0.09 10.95
C GLU A 46 -1.90 0.75 10.13
N VAL A 47 -2.00 0.63 8.82
CA VAL A 47 -1.31 1.48 7.86
C VAL A 47 -2.05 2.80 7.75
N VAL A 48 -1.32 3.90 7.85
CA VAL A 48 -1.86 5.25 7.69
C VAL A 48 -1.63 5.72 6.26
N LEU A 49 -2.72 6.10 5.60
CA LEU A 49 -2.76 6.52 4.20
C LEU A 49 -3.35 7.92 4.08
N MET A 50 -2.86 8.70 3.12
CA MET A 50 -3.48 9.95 2.69
C MET A 50 -3.98 9.79 1.25
N ALA A 51 -5.24 10.09 0.98
CA ALA A 51 -5.76 10.08 -0.38
C ALA A 51 -5.05 11.15 -1.23
N LEU A 52 -4.64 10.79 -2.45
CA LEU A 52 -4.03 11.73 -3.41
C LEU A 52 -5.01 12.28 -4.43
N SER A 53 -6.23 11.74 -4.47
CA SER A 53 -7.34 12.22 -5.28
C SER A 53 -8.60 12.29 -4.42
N GLY A 54 -9.51 13.21 -4.76
CA GLY A 54 -10.76 13.38 -4.03
C GLY A 54 -10.63 14.30 -2.81
N ASP A 55 -10.79 13.73 -1.62
CA ASP A 55 -10.98 14.48 -0.36
C ASP A 55 -9.67 14.83 0.37
N PHE A 56 -8.54 14.28 -0.08
CA PHE A 56 -7.24 14.38 0.60
C PHE A 56 -7.29 13.96 2.07
N GLY A 57 -8.22 13.05 2.40
CA GLY A 57 -8.46 12.56 3.74
C GLY A 57 -7.35 11.62 4.24
N LEU A 58 -7.29 11.46 5.56
CA LEU A 58 -6.48 10.46 6.22
C LEU A 58 -7.31 9.21 6.51
N TYR A 59 -6.77 8.07 6.12
CA TYR A 59 -7.40 6.76 6.25
C TYR A 59 -6.49 5.82 6.99
N THR A 60 -7.07 4.88 7.73
CA THR A 60 -6.35 3.75 8.28
C THR A 60 -6.89 2.44 7.72
N VAL A 61 -5.99 1.51 7.46
CA VAL A 61 -6.30 0.17 6.94
C VAL A 61 -5.53 -0.83 7.79
N SER A 62 -6.14 -1.95 8.16
CA SER A 62 -5.41 -2.98 8.90
C SER A 62 -4.18 -3.45 8.11
N VAL A 63 -3.06 -3.69 8.80
CA VAL A 63 -1.85 -4.22 8.13
C VAL A 63 -2.16 -5.52 7.37
N LYS A 64 -3.08 -6.34 7.91
CA LYS A 64 -3.53 -7.58 7.28
C LYS A 64 -4.21 -7.33 5.93
N ASP A 65 -5.13 -6.37 5.85
CA ASP A 65 -5.84 -6.08 4.61
C ASP A 65 -4.94 -5.34 3.61
N PHE A 66 -4.07 -4.46 4.11
CA PHE A 66 -3.10 -3.74 3.28
C PHE A 66 -2.14 -4.69 2.56
N THR A 67 -1.70 -5.76 3.24
CA THR A 67 -0.77 -6.76 2.71
C THR A 67 -1.44 -7.92 1.99
N LYS A 68 -2.78 -7.93 1.92
CA LYS A 68 -3.53 -9.00 1.27
C LYS A 68 -3.23 -9.03 -0.23
N ILE A 69 -3.23 -10.23 -0.81
CA ILE A 69 -3.20 -10.42 -2.27
C ILE A 69 -4.48 -9.81 -2.87
N ALA A 70 -4.38 -9.22 -4.05
CA ALA A 70 -5.53 -8.67 -4.75
C ALA A 70 -6.50 -9.80 -5.17
N ASP A 71 -7.73 -9.79 -4.68
CA ASP A 71 -8.78 -10.77 -5.02
C ASP A 71 -9.68 -10.24 -6.16
N PHE A 72 -9.12 -9.71 -7.25
CA PHE A 72 -9.90 -9.25 -8.40
C PHE A 72 -9.07 -9.39 -9.67
N GLY A 73 -9.72 -9.44 -10.85
CA GLY A 73 -9.07 -9.48 -12.17
C GLY A 73 -8.18 -8.27 -12.52
N SER A 74 -7.72 -7.54 -11.52
CA SER A 74 -6.68 -6.52 -11.57
C SER A 74 -5.33 -7.13 -11.97
N HIS A 75 -4.50 -6.33 -12.64
CA HIS A 75 -3.12 -6.68 -12.97
C HIS A 75 -2.15 -6.49 -11.78
N GLN A 76 -2.67 -6.43 -10.54
CA GLN A 76 -1.90 -6.12 -9.33
C GLN A 76 -1.71 -7.37 -8.47
N ASN A 77 -0.60 -7.42 -7.72
CA ASN A 77 -0.31 -8.56 -6.84
C ASN A 77 -0.98 -8.40 -5.48
N TYR A 78 -1.14 -7.15 -5.03
CA TYR A 78 -1.66 -6.82 -3.69
C TYR A 78 -2.85 -5.88 -3.75
N ALA A 79 -3.66 -5.94 -2.69
CA ALA A 79 -4.76 -5.00 -2.47
C ALA A 79 -4.29 -3.54 -2.49
N TYR A 80 -3.05 -3.31 -2.06
CA TYR A 80 -2.33 -2.03 -2.21
C TYR A 80 -0.94 -2.30 -2.81
N GLU A 81 -0.76 -1.98 -4.09
CA GLU A 81 0.51 -2.13 -4.80
C GLU A 81 1.32 -0.84 -4.72
N THR A 82 2.60 -0.93 -4.38
CA THR A 82 3.50 0.22 -4.44
C THR A 82 3.76 0.58 -5.91
N CYS A 83 3.39 1.79 -6.33
CA CYS A 83 3.53 2.24 -7.71
C CYS A 83 4.40 3.49 -7.87
N GLY A 84 5.02 3.96 -6.79
CA GLY A 84 5.99 5.05 -6.84
C GLY A 84 6.57 5.39 -5.47
N ASN A 85 7.69 6.11 -5.45
CA ASN A 85 8.24 6.72 -4.25
C ASN A 85 8.36 8.22 -4.46
N VAL A 86 8.05 9.02 -3.42
CA VAL A 86 8.26 10.48 -3.42
C VAL A 86 9.76 10.78 -3.16
N ASP A 87 10.66 10.08 -3.86
CA ASP A 87 12.03 10.51 -4.13
C ASP A 87 12.13 11.13 -5.55
N GLY A 88 10.99 11.41 -6.19
CA GLY A 88 10.91 12.09 -7.49
C GLY A 88 10.95 11.17 -8.72
N ASN A 89 11.19 9.86 -8.55
CA ASN A 89 11.06 8.88 -9.63
C ASN A 89 9.69 8.21 -9.60
N PHE A 90 8.75 8.80 -10.32
CA PHE A 90 7.48 8.15 -10.67
C PHE A 90 7.71 7.21 -11.86
N SER A 91 7.89 5.93 -11.58
CA SER A 91 7.72 4.89 -12.59
C SER A 91 6.24 4.52 -12.62
N ILE A 92 5.44 5.19 -13.44
CA ILE A 92 4.07 4.75 -13.69
C ILE A 92 4.17 3.43 -14.45
N ILE A 93 4.06 2.32 -13.74
CA ILE A 93 3.86 1.01 -14.36
C ILE A 93 2.35 0.92 -14.63
N CYS A 94 1.95 1.40 -15.81
CA CYS A 94 0.66 1.12 -16.42
C CYS A 94 0.61 -0.34 -16.88
#